data_AF-A0A914YF91-F1
#
_entry.id   AF-A0A914YF91-F1
#
_cell.length_a   1.000
_cell.length_b   1.000
_cell.length_c   1.000
_cell.angle_alpha   90.00
_cell.angle_beta   90.00
_cell.angle_gamma   90.00
#
_symmetry.space_group_name_H-M   'P 1'
#
loop_
_entity.id
_entity.type
_entity.pdbx_description
1 polymer ?
#
loop_
_entity_poly.entity_id
_entity_poly.type
_entity_poly.pdbx_seq_one_letter_code
_entity_poly.pdbx_strand_id
1 'polypeptide(L)'
;MSIVDELLANSFVKIRNPSDVEAKLHKIIKDGYNNLMILADFDYTLSKFKDLNGKECLITHSIFVKCTQEVKPELSEKLKVICNKYGPFEHSTKISREEKISKMEDWWYSLNYPKMIFIT
;
A
#
# COMPACT_ATOMS: atom_id res chain seq x y z
N MET A 1 -1.90 22.67 24.52
CA MET A 1 -1.43 22.35 23.15
C MET A 1 -2.35 21.25 22.66
N SER A 2 -2.94 21.38 21.47
CA SER A 2 -3.82 20.34 20.95
C SER A 2 -3.01 19.13 20.50
N ILE A 3 -3.64 17.95 20.42
CA ILE A 3 -3.01 16.74 19.85
C ILE A 3 -2.53 17.00 18.42
N VAL A 4 -3.27 17.81 17.65
CA VAL A 4 -2.90 18.15 16.28
C VAL A 4 -1.67 19.06 16.22
N ASP A 5 -1.51 20.00 17.16
CA ASP A 5 -0.31 20.84 17.25
C ASP A 5 0.95 19.98 17.48
N GLU A 6 0.85 18.95 18.33
CA GLU A 6 1.93 18.00 18.58
C GLU A 6 2.27 17.18 17.32
N LEU A 7 1.27 16.73 16.56
CA LEU A 7 1.48 16.03 15.30
C LEU A 7 2.16 16.93 14.25
N LEU A 8 1.78 18.20 14.18
CA LEU A 8 2.32 19.18 13.24
C LEU A 8 3.74 19.66 13.61
N ALA A 9 4.22 19.37 14.82
CA ALA A 9 5.63 19.58 15.16
C ALA A 9 6.58 18.71 14.31
N ASN A 10 6.09 17.62 13.72
CA ASN A 10 6.83 16.81 12.76
C ASN A 10 6.63 17.36 11.32
N SER A 11 7.74 17.78 10.69
CA SER A 11 7.72 18.39 9.34
C SER A 11 7.23 17.46 8.23
N PHE A 12 7.28 16.14 8.44
CA PHE A 12 6.76 15.13 7.50
C PHE A 12 5.23 14.97 7.58
N VAL A 13 4.59 15.43 8.65
CA VAL A 13 3.14 15.35 8.82
C VAL A 13 2.49 16.50 8.05
N LYS A 14 1.54 16.17 7.17
CA LYS A 14 0.75 17.14 6.41
C LYS A 14 -0.74 16.88 6.67
N ILE A 15 -1.45 17.87 7.20
CA ILE A 15 -2.89 17.77 7.52
C ILE A 15 -3.63 18.86 6.74
N ARG A 16 -4.60 18.45 5.90
CA ARG A 16 -5.41 19.39 5.09
C ARG A 16 -6.38 20.21 5.94
N ASN A 17 -7.05 19.58 6.90
CA ASN A 17 -8.01 20.24 7.79
C ASN A 17 -7.72 19.85 9.26
N PRO A 18 -6.95 20.67 9.99
CA PRO A 18 -6.58 20.41 11.39
C PRO A 18 -7.78 20.19 12.30
N SER A 19 -8.83 21.01 12.19
CA SER A 19 -10.02 20.93 13.05
C SER A 19 -10.81 19.63 12.86
N ASP A 20 -10.92 19.15 11.62
CA ASP A 20 -11.60 17.88 11.32
C ASP A 20 -10.82 16.68 11.88
N VAL A 21 -9.49 16.69 11.75
CA VAL A 21 -8.63 15.64 12.32
C VAL A 21 -8.71 15.65 13.85
N GLU A 22 -8.69 16.84 14.46
CA GLU A 22 -8.82 16.98 15.91
C GLU A 22 -10.15 16.43 16.43
N ALA A 23 -11.27 16.73 15.75
CA ALA A 23 -12.58 16.18 16.12
C ALA A 23 -12.62 14.65 16.01
N LYS A 24 -12.02 14.07 14.96
CA LYS A 24 -11.93 12.62 14.78
C LYS A 24 -11.09 11.95 15.86
N LEU A 25 -9.93 12.52 16.21
CA LEU A 25 -9.06 12.00 17.28
C LEU A 25 -9.77 12.05 18.64
N HIS A 26 -10.43 13.16 18.98
CA HIS A 26 -11.23 13.25 20.20
C HIS A 26 -12.34 12.21 20.25
N LYS A 27 -13.00 11.93 19.12
CA LYS A 27 -14.02 10.88 19.04
C LYS A 27 -13.43 9.50 19.31
N ILE A 28 -12.29 9.15 18.69
CA ILE A 28 -11.60 7.87 18.92
C ILE A 28 -11.23 7.70 20.39
N ILE A 29 -10.69 8.75 21.02
CA ILE A 29 -10.32 8.73 22.43
C ILE A 29 -11.55 8.56 23.33
N LYS A 30 -12.63 9.29 23.05
CA LYS A 30 -13.87 9.25 23.82
C LYS A 30 -14.58 7.89 23.73
N ASP A 31 -14.65 7.31 22.53
CA ASP A 31 -15.35 6.04 22.30
C ASP A 31 -14.54 4.84 22.86
N GLY A 32 -13.22 5.00 23.01
CA GLY A 32 -12.35 4.01 23.65
C GLY A 32 -12.03 2.79 22.79
N TYR A 33 -11.07 1.98 23.25
CA TYR A 33 -10.50 0.88 22.45
C TYR A 33 -11.51 -0.22 22.06
N ASN A 34 -12.57 -0.42 22.86
CA ASN A 34 -13.64 -1.37 22.55
C ASN A 34 -14.42 -1.01 21.28
N ASN A 35 -14.32 0.24 20.83
CA ASN A 35 -14.96 0.74 19.61
C ASN A 35 -13.95 1.07 18.50
N LEU A 36 -12.69 0.65 18.66
CA LEU A 36 -11.63 0.90 17.68
C LEU A 36 -11.39 -0.35 16.82
N MET A 37 -11.44 -0.17 15.51
CA MET A 37 -10.99 -1.17 14.52
C MET A 37 -9.91 -0.55 13.64
N ILE A 38 -8.82 -1.30 13.43
CA ILE A 38 -7.72 -0.88 12.57
C ILE A 38 -7.82 -1.64 11.25
N LEU A 39 -7.96 -0.90 10.15
CA LEU A 39 -7.83 -1.41 8.79
C LEU A 39 -6.59 -0.76 8.20
N ALA A 40 -5.60 -1.58 7.85
CA ALA A 40 -4.32 -1.11 7.33
C ALA A 40 -3.90 -1.93 6.11
N ASP A 41 -3.30 -1.24 5.15
CA ASP A 41 -2.54 -1.87 4.07
C ASP A 41 -1.20 -2.43 4.60
N PHE A 42 -0.54 -3.28 3.83
CA PHE A 42 0.69 -3.95 4.24
C PHE A 42 1.95 -3.39 3.55
N ASP A 43 1.99 -3.43 2.22
CA ASP A 43 3.17 -3.04 1.45
C ASP A 43 3.42 -1.52 1.57
N TYR A 44 4.61 -1.16 2.05
CA TYR A 44 5.02 0.23 2.34
C TYR A 44 4.17 1.00 3.37
N THR A 45 3.20 0.35 4.01
CA THR A 45 2.42 0.89 5.13
C THR A 45 2.88 0.28 6.46
N LEU A 46 2.75 -1.04 6.62
CA LEU A 46 3.31 -1.77 7.77
C LEU A 46 4.75 -2.22 7.52
N SER A 47 5.08 -2.53 6.27
CA SER A 47 6.46 -2.76 5.82
C SER A 47 7.15 -1.43 5.49
N LYS A 48 8.46 -1.35 5.69
CA LYS A 48 9.23 -0.12 5.41
C LYS A 48 9.36 0.10 3.91
N PHE A 49 9.22 1.36 3.46
CA PHE A 49 9.59 1.74 2.10
C PHE A 49 11.10 1.70 1.86
N LYS A 50 11.90 2.22 2.80
CA LYS A 50 13.36 2.25 2.74
C LYS A 50 13.99 1.60 3.96
N ASP A 51 15.11 0.92 3.75
CA ASP A 51 15.96 0.43 4.83
C ASP A 51 16.78 1.57 5.48
N LEU A 52 17.58 1.22 6.49
CA LEU A 52 18.43 2.19 7.21
C LEU A 52 19.52 2.81 6.32
N ASN A 53 19.83 2.21 5.17
CA ASN A 53 20.80 2.69 4.19
C ASN A 53 20.13 3.49 3.05
N GLY A 54 18.81 3.69 3.11
CA GLY A 54 18.04 4.40 2.09
C GLY A 54 17.68 3.56 0.85
N LYS A 55 17.95 2.25 0.85
CA LYS A 55 17.57 1.33 -0.23
C LYS A 55 16.10 0.97 -0.15
N GLU A 56 15.42 0.94 -1.29
CA GLU A 56 14.03 0.52 -1.38
C GLU A 56 13.88 -0.96 -0.97
N CYS A 57 12.92 -1.22 -0.08
CA CYS A 57 12.56 -2.56 0.36
C CYS A 57 11.74 -3.29 -0.70
N LEU A 58 11.65 -4.61 -0.59
CA LEU A 58 10.80 -5.40 -1.48
C LEU A 58 9.35 -5.41 -0.98
N ILE A 59 8.40 -5.21 -1.89
CA ILE A 59 6.99 -5.53 -1.66
C ILE A 59 6.74 -7.04 -1.68
N THR A 60 5.59 -7.48 -1.17
CA THR A 60 5.17 -8.88 -1.04
C THR A 60 5.34 -9.67 -2.35
N HIS A 61 4.88 -9.11 -3.48
CA HIS A 61 5.05 -9.74 -4.80
C HIS A 61 6.51 -9.96 -5.17
N SER A 62 7.37 -8.97 -4.94
CA SER A 62 8.80 -9.04 -5.27
C SER A 62 9.55 -10.05 -4.41
N ILE A 63 9.16 -10.22 -3.15
CA ILE A 63 9.68 -11.28 -2.28
C ILE A 63 9.34 -12.64 -2.89
N PHE A 64 8.09 -12.86 -3.31
CA PHE A 64 7.68 -14.13 -3.92
C PHE A 64 8.42 -14.42 -5.24
N VAL A 65 8.58 -13.41 -6.10
CA VAL A 65 9.37 -13.53 -7.34
C VAL A 65 10.82 -13.91 -7.03
N LYS A 66 11.43 -13.33 -6.00
CA LYS A 66 12.79 -13.65 -5.58
C LYS A 66 12.89 -15.08 -5.07
N CYS A 67 12.00 -15.50 -4.17
CA CYS A 67 12.01 -16.87 -3.64
C CYS A 67 11.84 -17.91 -4.75
N THR A 68 10.97 -17.66 -5.73
CA THR A 68 10.77 -18.60 -6.86
C THR A 68 11.99 -18.77 -7.76
N GLN A 69 12.98 -17.87 -7.72
CA GLN A 69 14.22 -18.03 -8.50
C GLN A 69 15.01 -19.26 -8.07
N GLU A 70 14.97 -19.61 -6.79
CA GLU A 70 15.72 -20.73 -6.23
C GLU A 70 14.97 -22.05 -6.40
N VAL A 71 13.64 -22.03 -6.24
CA VAL A 71 12.82 -23.26 -6.25
C VAL A 71 12.16 -23.58 -7.59
N LYS A 72 11.89 -22.58 -8.44
CA LYS A 72 11.19 -22.76 -9.73
C LYS A 72 11.50 -21.62 -10.72
N PRO A 73 12.69 -21.62 -11.37
CA PRO A 73 13.14 -20.53 -12.23
C PRO A 73 12.16 -20.17 -13.37
N GLU A 74 11.54 -21.17 -14.00
CA GLU A 74 10.54 -20.95 -15.06
C GLU A 74 9.30 -20.18 -14.59
N LEU A 75 8.88 -20.41 -13.34
CA LEU A 75 7.78 -19.65 -12.74
C LEU A 75 8.23 -18.23 -12.42
N SER A 76 9.44 -18.06 -11.89
CA SER A 76 10.00 -16.74 -11.60
C SER A 76 10.04 -15.87 -12.85
N GLU A 77 10.45 -16.42 -13.99
CA GLU A 77 10.49 -15.68 -15.25
C GLU A 77 9.10 -15.24 -15.72
N LYS A 78 8.10 -16.13 -15.64
CA LYS A 78 6.71 -15.78 -15.93
C LYS A 78 6.20 -14.66 -15.03
N LEU A 79 6.46 -14.74 -13.72
CA LEU A 79 6.04 -13.71 -12.78
C LEU A 79 6.75 -12.37 -13.03
N LYS A 80 8.05 -12.37 -13.34
CA LYS A 80 8.79 -11.16 -13.70
C LYS A 80 8.18 -10.46 -14.90
N VAL A 81 7.87 -11.20 -15.96
CA VAL A 81 7.25 -10.64 -17.17
C VAL A 81 5.91 -9.98 -16.84
N ILE A 82 5.09 -10.67 -16.04
CA ILE A 82 3.78 -10.15 -15.61
C ILE A 82 3.94 -8.88 -14.75
N CYS A 83 4.76 -8.92 -13.69
CA CYS A 83 4.99 -7.78 -12.81
C CYS A 83 5.58 -6.58 -13.56
N ASN A 84 6.53 -6.79 -14.47
CA ASN A 84 7.13 -5.71 -15.28
C ASN A 84 6.11 -5.06 -16.23
N LYS A 85 5.16 -5.85 -16.75
CA LYS A 85 4.10 -5.35 -17.61
C LYS A 85 3.10 -4.50 -16.81
N TYR A 86 2.65 -4.99 -15.65
CA TYR A 86 1.51 -4.39 -14.95
C TYR A 86 1.89 -3.41 -13.84
N GLY A 87 3.02 -3.60 -13.16
CA GLY A 87 3.50 -2.77 -12.05
C GLY A 87 3.57 -1.26 -12.37
N PRO A 88 4.02 -0.83 -13.57
CA PRO A 88 4.02 0.59 -13.91
C PRO A 88 2.63 1.25 -13.93
N PHE A 89 1.56 0.49 -14.16
CA PHE A 89 0.20 1.05 -14.19
C PHE A 89 -0.36 1.33 -12.79
N GLU A 90 0.03 0.54 -11.79
CA GLU A 90 -0.41 0.70 -10.39
C GLU A 90 -0.12 2.12 -9.87
N HIS A 91 1.12 2.56 -10.07
CA HIS A 91 1.59 3.87 -9.60
C HIS A 91 1.45 5.00 -10.63
N SER A 92 0.87 4.72 -11.81
CA SER A 92 0.72 5.73 -12.86
C SER A 92 -0.24 6.84 -12.44
N THR A 93 0.21 8.09 -12.61
CA THR A 93 -0.62 9.31 -12.48
C THR A 93 -1.16 9.80 -13.82
N LYS A 94 -0.83 9.10 -14.92
CA LYS A 94 -1.15 9.52 -16.30
C LYS A 94 -2.41 8.88 -16.87
N ILE A 95 -2.91 7.81 -16.24
CA ILE A 95 -4.08 7.05 -16.68
C ILE A 95 -5.28 7.33 -15.78
N SER A 96 -6.49 7.12 -16.30
CA SER A 96 -7.70 7.28 -15.49
C SER A 96 -7.82 6.20 -14.41
N ARG A 97 -8.70 6.43 -13.43
CA ARG A 97 -8.99 5.42 -12.40
C ARG A 97 -9.59 4.16 -13.02
N GLU A 98 -10.49 4.34 -13.98
CA GLU A 98 -11.19 3.24 -14.67
C GLU A 98 -10.20 2.39 -15.47
N GLU A 99 -9.29 3.04 -16.20
CA GLU A 99 -8.23 2.35 -16.93
C GLU A 99 -7.30 1.60 -15.97
N LYS A 100 -6.90 2.24 -14.87
CA LYS A 100 -6.08 1.59 -13.85
C LYS A 100 -6.74 0.36 -13.27
N ILE A 101 -8.03 0.43 -12.92
CA ILE A 101 -8.80 -0.71 -12.40
C ILE A 101 -8.76 -1.86 -13.40
N SER A 102 -9.06 -1.60 -14.68
CA SER A 102 -9.01 -2.62 -15.73
C SER A 102 -7.62 -3.25 -15.86
N LYS A 103 -6.53 -2.48 -15.78
CA LYS A 103 -5.16 -3.03 -15.81
C LYS A 103 -4.83 -3.86 -14.58
N MET A 104 -5.30 -3.48 -13.39
CA MET A 104 -5.09 -4.27 -12.17
C MET A 104 -5.87 -5.58 -12.22
N GLU A 105 -7.11 -5.57 -12.73
CA GLU A 105 -7.87 -6.79 -12.97
C GLU A 105 -7.16 -7.74 -13.93
N ASP A 106 -6.69 -7.25 -15.07
CA ASP A 106 -5.89 -8.02 -16.03
C ASP A 106 -4.65 -8.64 -15.38
N TRP A 107 -3.97 -7.89 -14.51
CA TRP A 107 -2.81 -8.38 -13.76
C TRP A 107 -3.20 -9.55 -12.86
N TRP A 108 -4.22 -9.41 -12.02
CA TRP A 108 -4.65 -10.47 -11.10
C TRP A 108 -5.14 -11.73 -11.84
N TYR A 109 -5.87 -11.58 -12.95
CA TYR A 109 -6.26 -12.72 -13.79
C TYR A 109 -5.06 -13.44 -14.38
N SER A 110 -4.03 -12.71 -14.83
CA SER A 110 -2.80 -13.33 -15.37
C SER A 110 -2.02 -14.17 -14.35
N LEU A 111 -2.25 -13.92 -13.06
CA LEU A 111 -1.64 -14.65 -11.94
C LEU A 111 -2.51 -15.81 -11.43
N ASN A 112 -3.69 -16.07 -12.02
CA ASN A 112 -4.66 -17.08 -11.57
C ASN A 112 -5.12 -16.93 -10.10
N TYR A 113 -5.12 -15.71 -9.56
CA TYR A 113 -5.71 -15.47 -8.24
C TYR A 113 -7.25 -15.36 -8.33
N PRO A 114 -8.00 -15.83 -7.33
CA PRO A 114 -9.43 -15.52 -7.24
C PRO A 114 -9.62 -14.01 -7.13
N LYS A 115 -10.72 -13.48 -7.72
CA LYS A 115 -11.06 -12.05 -7.73
C LYS A 115 -10.80 -11.40 -6.36
N MET A 116 -9.86 -10.47 -6.33
CA MET A 116 -9.57 -9.67 -5.14
C MET A 116 -10.66 -8.60 -4.97
N ILE A 117 -11.16 -8.44 -3.75
CA ILE A 117 -12.02 -7.32 -3.41
C ILE A 117 -11.11 -6.10 -3.30
N PHE A 118 -11.20 -5.19 -4.27
CA PHE A 118 -10.56 -3.88 -4.17
C PHE A 118 -11.30 -3.07 -3.10
N ILE A 119 -10.74 -3.00 -1.89
CA ILE A 119 -11.11 -1.96 -0.92
C ILE A 119 -10.25 -0.74 -1.27
N THR A 120 -10.66 0.04 -2.27
CA THR A 120 -10.08 1.36 -2.56
C THR A 120 -10.92 2.45 -1.92
#